data_AF-A0A8H9IIA0-F1
#
_entry.id   AF-A0A8H9IIA0-F1
#
_cell.length_a   1.000
_cell.length_b   1.000
_cell.length_c   1.000
_cell.angle_alpha   90.00
_cell.angle_beta   90.00
_cell.angle_gamma   90.00
#
_symmetry.space_group_name_H-M   'P 1'
#
loop_
_entity.id
_entity.type
_entity.pdbx_description
1 polymer ?
#
loop_
_entity_poly.entity_id
_entity_poly.type
_entity_poly.pdbx_seq_one_letter_code
_entity_poly.pdbx_strand_id
1 'polypeptide(L)'
;MAHYLWHKGRCELALFIQSRNSEVFSVDIRPAAKIGQGVKLDRATDIVIGETAVVENNVSILQNVTLGGTGKVSGDRHPKIREGVIIGSGAKILGNIEVGMGSNAGAGSVVLDSVPACYTVVGAPAKIVGKPNCTMPCESMQQYVVADADKSD
;
A
#
# COMPACT_ATOMS: atom_id res chain seq x y z
N MET A 1 -12.65 -11.20 -7.79
CA MET A 1 -12.78 -12.40 -8.65
C MET A 1 -11.54 -13.30 -8.60
N ALA A 2 -10.35 -12.83 -9.04
CA ALA A 2 -9.13 -13.66 -9.06
C ALA A 2 -8.80 -14.32 -7.71
N HIS A 3 -8.91 -13.56 -6.60
CA HIS A 3 -8.73 -14.09 -5.25
C HIS A 3 -9.65 -15.27 -4.92
N TYR A 4 -10.94 -15.17 -5.29
CA TYR A 4 -11.90 -16.26 -5.09
C TYR A 4 -11.51 -17.51 -5.88
N LEU A 5 -11.11 -17.36 -7.15
CA LEU A 5 -10.69 -18.47 -8.00
C LEU A 5 -9.41 -19.17 -7.48
N TRP A 6 -8.46 -18.38 -6.97
CA TRP A 6 -7.25 -18.88 -6.33
C TRP A 6 -7.59 -19.81 -5.16
N HIS A 7 -8.48 -19.38 -4.27
CA HIS A 7 -8.92 -20.19 -3.12
C HIS A 7 -9.84 -21.36 -3.47
N LYS A 8 -10.38 -21.42 -4.70
CA LYS A 8 -11.11 -22.58 -5.23
C LYS A 8 -10.22 -23.55 -6.01
N GLY A 9 -8.89 -23.39 -5.94
CA GLY A 9 -7.92 -24.26 -6.63
C GLY A 9 -7.81 -24.00 -8.14
N ARG A 10 -8.49 -22.98 -8.67
CA ARG A 10 -8.43 -22.60 -10.10
C ARG A 10 -7.29 -21.60 -10.33
N CYS A 11 -6.08 -21.97 -9.91
CA CYS A 11 -4.93 -21.07 -9.85
C CYS A 11 -4.53 -20.51 -11.22
N GLU A 12 -4.53 -21.33 -12.28
CA GLU A 12 -4.19 -20.90 -13.64
C GLU A 12 -5.14 -19.81 -14.13
N LEU A 13 -6.45 -19.97 -13.92
CA LEU A 13 -7.44 -18.97 -14.28
C LEU A 13 -7.30 -17.69 -13.44
N ALA A 14 -6.98 -17.81 -12.16
CA ALA A 14 -6.72 -16.66 -11.31
C ALA A 14 -5.50 -15.86 -11.79
N LEU A 15 -4.43 -16.54 -12.21
CA LEU A 15 -3.23 -15.92 -12.78
C LEU A 15 -3.50 -15.32 -14.16
N PHE A 16 -4.31 -15.96 -14.99
CA PHE A 16 -4.74 -15.39 -16.26
C PHE A 16 -5.48 -14.06 -16.04
N ILE A 17 -6.43 -14.00 -15.10
CA ILE A 17 -7.14 -12.75 -14.78
C ILE A 17 -6.17 -11.69 -14.23
N GLN A 18 -5.23 -12.06 -13.36
CA GLN A 18 -4.19 -11.14 -12.88
C GLN A 18 -3.37 -10.57 -14.06
N SER A 19 -2.93 -11.41 -15.00
CA SER A 19 -2.22 -10.97 -16.20
C SER A 19 -3.06 -10.01 -17.05
N ARG A 20 -4.35 -10.31 -17.27
CA ARG A 20 -5.25 -9.43 -18.03
C ARG A 20 -5.49 -8.10 -17.32
N ASN A 21 -5.61 -8.10 -15.99
CA ASN A 21 -5.74 -6.86 -15.22
C ASN A 21 -4.47 -5.99 -15.34
N SER A 22 -3.29 -6.61 -15.27
CA SER A 22 -2.02 -5.91 -15.45
C SER A 22 -1.92 -5.31 -16.85
N GLU A 23 -2.30 -6.05 -17.90
CA GLU A 23 -2.22 -5.59 -19.29
C GLU A 23 -3.20 -4.45 -19.60
N VAL A 24 -4.45 -4.55 -19.14
CA VAL A 24 -5.52 -3.61 -19.52
C VAL A 24 -5.59 -2.40 -18.59
N PHE A 25 -5.38 -2.60 -17.29
CA PHE A 25 -5.52 -1.54 -16.28
C PHE A 25 -4.20 -1.04 -15.72
N SER A 26 -3.07 -1.66 -16.08
CA SER A 26 -1.76 -1.39 -15.46
C SER A 26 -1.78 -1.59 -13.94
N VAL A 27 -2.59 -2.56 -13.46
CA VAL A 27 -2.70 -2.90 -12.04
C VAL A 27 -2.38 -4.39 -11.86
N ASP A 28 -1.25 -4.67 -11.22
CA ASP A 28 -0.82 -6.03 -10.91
C ASP A 28 -1.05 -6.35 -9.44
N ILE A 29 -2.11 -7.11 -9.16
CA ILE A 29 -2.43 -7.60 -7.82
C ILE A 29 -2.41 -9.12 -7.85
N ARG A 30 -1.49 -9.71 -7.09
CA ARG A 30 -1.38 -11.16 -6.97
C ARG A 30 -2.67 -11.75 -6.38
N PRO A 31 -3.23 -12.84 -6.95
CA PRO A 31 -4.50 -13.40 -6.48
C PRO A 31 -4.50 -13.83 -5.01
N ALA A 32 -3.35 -14.21 -4.45
CA ALA A 32 -3.23 -14.62 -3.05
C ALA A 32 -3.18 -13.43 -2.06
N ALA A 33 -3.00 -12.19 -2.55
CA ALA A 33 -2.99 -11.01 -1.70
C ALA A 33 -4.33 -10.88 -0.97
N LYS A 34 -4.29 -10.44 0.29
CA LYS A 34 -5.50 -10.24 1.10
C LYS A 34 -5.81 -8.75 1.13
N ILE A 35 -6.96 -8.36 0.60
CA ILE A 35 -7.39 -6.96 0.51
C ILE A 35 -8.75 -6.83 1.18
N GLY A 36 -8.85 -5.89 2.12
CA GLY A 36 -10.07 -5.57 2.86
C GLY A 36 -11.10 -4.81 2.04
N GLN A 37 -12.07 -4.23 2.74
CA GLN A 37 -13.16 -3.45 2.18
C GLN A 37 -12.89 -1.95 2.33
N GLY A 38 -13.50 -1.12 1.48
CA GLY A 38 -13.25 0.33 1.51
C GLY A 38 -11.85 0.73 1.06
N VAL A 39 -11.14 -0.14 0.32
CA VAL A 39 -9.83 0.18 -0.25
C VAL A 39 -10.02 1.01 -1.51
N LYS A 40 -9.46 2.21 -1.52
CA LYS A 40 -9.47 3.12 -2.67
C LYS A 40 -8.15 3.00 -3.43
N LEU A 41 -8.23 2.63 -4.71
CA LEU A 41 -7.11 2.71 -5.65
C LEU A 41 -7.32 3.95 -6.53
N ASP A 42 -6.72 5.08 -6.14
CA ASP A 42 -6.88 6.35 -6.86
C ASP A 42 -5.89 6.44 -8.02
N ARG A 43 -6.40 6.73 -9.23
CA ARG A 43 -5.72 6.65 -10.54
C ARG A 43 -5.21 5.26 -10.92
N ALA A 44 -4.71 4.49 -9.95
CA ALA A 44 -4.36 3.07 -9.99
C ALA A 44 -3.26 2.62 -10.95
N THR A 45 -2.91 3.41 -11.98
CA THR A 45 -1.85 3.07 -12.93
C THR A 45 -0.55 2.69 -12.21
N ASP A 46 0.04 1.58 -12.60
CA ASP A 46 1.28 0.99 -12.07
C ASP A 46 1.24 0.59 -10.59
N ILE A 47 0.08 0.29 -10.04
CA ILE A 47 0.00 -0.35 -8.72
C ILE A 47 0.46 -1.81 -8.82
N VAL A 48 1.37 -2.21 -7.93
CA VAL A 48 1.87 -3.58 -7.79
C VAL A 48 1.67 -4.06 -6.36
N ILE A 49 0.90 -5.13 -6.15
CA ILE A 49 0.65 -5.74 -4.84
C ILE A 49 1.02 -7.23 -4.87
N GLY A 50 2.03 -7.56 -4.08
CA GLY A 50 2.60 -8.89 -4.03
C GLY A 50 1.76 -9.93 -3.29
N GLU A 51 2.18 -11.18 -3.44
CA GLU A 51 1.42 -12.39 -3.10
C GLU A 51 1.02 -12.52 -1.63
N THR A 52 1.91 -12.12 -0.72
CA THR A 52 1.70 -12.27 0.75
C THR A 52 1.33 -10.94 1.40
N ALA A 53 1.01 -9.93 0.59
CA ALA A 53 0.61 -8.63 1.09
C ALA A 53 -0.75 -8.74 1.78
N VAL A 54 -0.91 -7.96 2.84
CA VAL A 54 -2.20 -7.75 3.49
C VAL A 54 -2.49 -6.26 3.46
N VAL A 55 -3.66 -5.90 2.97
CA VAL A 55 -4.23 -4.56 3.03
C VAL A 55 -5.54 -4.67 3.79
N GLU A 56 -5.63 -4.02 4.94
CA GLU A 56 -6.85 -4.01 5.77
C GLU A 56 -7.93 -3.10 5.18
N ASN A 57 -8.99 -2.86 5.95
CA ASN A 57 -10.10 -2.03 5.51
C ASN A 57 -9.68 -0.55 5.47
N ASN A 58 -10.40 0.25 4.67
CA ASN A 58 -10.28 1.71 4.67
C ASN A 58 -8.83 2.18 4.45
N VAL A 59 -8.24 1.78 3.32
CA VAL A 59 -6.89 2.18 2.91
C VAL A 59 -6.97 2.92 1.59
N SER A 60 -6.22 4.02 1.47
CA SER A 60 -6.14 4.80 0.22
C SER A 60 -4.75 4.64 -0.41
N ILE A 61 -4.71 4.15 -1.65
CA ILE A 61 -3.48 3.88 -2.40
C ILE A 61 -3.52 4.67 -3.70
N LEU A 62 -2.50 5.49 -3.95
CA LEU A 62 -2.36 6.27 -5.18
C LEU A 62 -1.61 5.46 -6.27
N GLN A 63 -1.51 6.02 -7.47
CA GLN A 63 -0.78 5.43 -8.59
C GLN A 63 0.70 5.11 -8.28
N ASN A 64 1.26 4.17 -9.04
CA ASN A 64 2.67 3.77 -9.00
C ASN A 64 3.15 3.26 -7.63
N VAL A 65 2.23 2.84 -6.75
CA VAL A 65 2.58 2.26 -5.46
C VAL A 65 3.01 0.79 -5.63
N THR A 66 4.04 0.39 -4.90
CA THR A 66 4.47 -1.02 -4.83
C THR A 66 4.43 -1.53 -3.40
N LEU A 67 3.66 -2.61 -3.18
CA LEU A 67 3.71 -3.45 -1.98
C LEU A 67 4.49 -4.72 -2.33
N GLY A 68 5.81 -4.62 -2.27
CA GLY A 68 6.75 -5.55 -2.89
C GLY A 68 7.55 -6.39 -1.89
N GLY A 69 8.20 -7.43 -2.41
CA GLY A 69 9.13 -8.25 -1.63
C GLY A 69 10.54 -7.67 -1.58
N THR A 70 11.36 -8.20 -0.67
CA THR A 70 12.82 -7.94 -0.62
C THR A 70 13.61 -9.22 -0.91
N GLY A 71 14.60 -9.13 -1.81
CA GLY A 71 15.53 -10.21 -2.11
C GLY A 71 14.88 -11.49 -2.67
N LYS A 72 15.51 -12.65 -2.40
CA LYS A 72 15.04 -13.99 -2.80
C LYS A 72 14.37 -14.74 -1.64
N VAL A 73 13.85 -14.01 -0.65
CA VAL A 73 13.23 -14.60 0.53
C VAL A 73 11.96 -15.36 0.13
N SER A 74 11.88 -16.63 0.48
CA SER A 74 10.67 -17.44 0.33
C SER A 74 9.74 -17.23 1.53
N GLY A 75 8.45 -17.51 1.34
CA GLY A 75 7.44 -17.33 2.40
C GLY A 75 6.90 -15.91 2.46
N ASP A 76 6.55 -15.48 3.68
CA ASP A 76 5.92 -14.18 3.91
C ASP A 76 6.93 -13.04 3.79
N ARG A 77 6.81 -12.28 2.70
CA ARG A 77 7.83 -11.34 2.24
C ARG A 77 7.29 -9.96 1.83
N HIS A 78 5.98 -9.72 1.97
CA HIS A 78 5.34 -8.49 1.50
C HIS A 78 4.67 -7.71 2.63
N PRO A 79 4.38 -6.41 2.45
CA PRO A 79 3.92 -5.54 3.53
C PRO A 79 2.56 -5.92 4.11
N LYS A 80 2.35 -5.50 5.36
CA LYS A 80 1.08 -5.51 6.10
C LYS A 80 0.62 -4.08 6.30
N ILE A 81 -0.36 -3.64 5.50
CA ILE A 81 -0.92 -2.30 5.54
C ILE A 81 -2.17 -2.33 6.40
N ARG A 82 -2.11 -1.64 7.54
CA ARG A 82 -3.20 -1.60 8.52
C ARG A 82 -4.29 -0.60 8.13
N GLU A 83 -5.42 -0.71 8.80
CA GLU A 83 -6.58 0.15 8.58
C GLU A 83 -6.24 1.65 8.68
N GLY A 84 -6.88 2.47 7.85
CA GLY A 84 -6.74 3.92 7.89
C GLY A 84 -5.52 4.49 7.19
N VAL A 85 -4.63 3.64 6.67
CA VAL A 85 -3.38 4.07 6.05
C VAL A 85 -3.64 4.77 4.72
N ILE A 86 -2.87 5.85 4.48
CA ILE A 86 -2.72 6.44 3.14
C ILE A 86 -1.32 6.15 2.59
N ILE A 87 -1.26 5.78 1.31
CA ILE A 87 -0.02 5.55 0.59
C ILE A 87 0.01 6.48 -0.62
N GLY A 88 0.88 7.49 -0.55
CA GLY A 88 1.06 8.51 -1.57
C GLY A 88 1.63 7.95 -2.88
N SER A 89 1.44 8.72 -3.95
CA SER A 89 1.82 8.32 -5.31
C SER A 89 3.29 7.90 -5.37
N GLY A 90 3.58 6.77 -6.03
CA GLY A 90 4.93 6.31 -6.28
C GLY A 90 5.65 5.68 -5.08
N ALA A 91 5.03 5.59 -3.91
CA ALA A 91 5.68 4.99 -2.75
C ALA A 91 5.97 3.49 -2.95
N LYS A 92 7.12 3.04 -2.47
CA LYS A 92 7.60 1.66 -2.53
C LYS A 92 7.74 1.15 -1.10
N ILE A 93 6.94 0.16 -0.73
CA ILE A 93 6.95 -0.46 0.60
C ILE A 93 7.41 -1.90 0.39
N LEU A 94 8.59 -2.23 0.91
CA LEU A 94 9.31 -3.45 0.51
C LEU A 94 9.62 -4.32 1.72
N GLY A 95 9.27 -5.60 1.63
CA GLY A 95 9.56 -6.61 2.64
C GLY A 95 8.36 -6.92 3.53
N ASN A 96 8.52 -7.91 4.41
CA ASN A 96 7.52 -8.25 5.41
C ASN A 96 7.58 -7.26 6.59
N ILE A 97 7.11 -6.05 6.33
CA ILE A 97 7.04 -4.96 7.30
C ILE A 97 5.60 -4.51 7.51
N GLU A 98 5.34 -3.92 8.66
CA GLU A 98 4.03 -3.37 8.98
C GLU A 98 4.00 -1.85 8.76
N VAL A 99 2.92 -1.34 8.18
CA VAL A 99 2.56 0.07 8.22
C VAL A 99 1.35 0.19 9.11
N GLY A 100 1.59 0.68 10.34
CA GLY A 100 0.60 0.69 11.42
C GLY A 100 -0.63 1.54 11.11
N MET A 101 -1.71 1.26 11.85
CA MET A 101 -3.02 1.88 11.64
C MET A 101 -2.92 3.42 11.58
N GLY A 102 -3.66 4.03 10.67
CA GLY A 102 -3.75 5.48 10.56
C GLY A 102 -2.44 6.18 10.17
N SER A 103 -1.46 5.47 9.60
CA SER A 103 -0.18 6.05 9.17
C SER A 103 -0.25 6.66 7.78
N ASN A 104 0.69 7.56 7.47
CA ASN A 104 0.85 8.18 6.16
C ASN A 104 2.23 7.82 5.58
N ALA A 105 2.25 7.08 4.48
CA ALA A 105 3.45 6.91 3.67
C ALA A 105 3.42 7.94 2.54
N GLY A 106 4.22 8.99 2.63
CA GLY A 106 4.17 10.09 1.66
C GLY A 106 4.61 9.69 0.26
N ALA A 107 4.26 10.52 -0.72
CA ALA A 107 4.58 10.27 -2.13
C ALA A 107 6.09 10.07 -2.35
N GLY A 108 6.43 9.12 -3.25
CA GLY A 108 7.82 8.81 -3.63
C GLY A 108 8.68 8.13 -2.56
N SER A 109 8.10 7.78 -1.40
CA SER A 109 8.87 7.20 -0.29
C SER A 109 9.32 5.77 -0.57
N VAL A 110 10.49 5.37 -0.07
CA VAL A 110 10.96 3.98 -0.07
C VAL A 110 11.01 3.48 1.37
N VAL A 111 9.96 2.77 1.79
CA VAL A 111 9.76 2.28 3.15
C VAL A 111 10.33 0.87 3.26
N LEU A 112 11.37 0.73 4.09
CA LEU A 112 12.11 -0.52 4.31
C LEU A 112 11.99 -1.07 5.75
N ASP A 113 11.46 -0.25 6.66
CA ASP A 113 11.29 -0.57 8.08
C ASP A 113 9.82 -0.44 8.48
N SER A 114 9.40 -1.17 9.51
CA SER A 114 8.01 -1.06 10.00
C SER A 114 7.72 0.33 10.56
N VAL A 115 6.53 0.83 10.27
CA VAL A 115 6.04 2.15 10.68
C VAL A 115 5.04 1.96 11.82
N PRO A 116 5.28 2.55 13.01
CA PRO A 116 4.30 2.51 14.09
C PRO A 116 3.00 3.23 13.71
N ALA A 117 1.89 2.90 14.36
CA ALA A 117 0.59 3.52 14.11
C ALA A 117 0.62 5.06 14.28
N CYS A 118 -0.16 5.76 13.45
CA CYS A 118 -0.32 7.22 13.46
C CYS A 118 0.99 8.00 13.25
N TYR A 119 1.89 7.49 12.41
CA TYR A 119 3.10 8.22 11.99
C TYR A 119 3.12 8.52 10.50
N THR A 120 3.78 9.63 10.15
CA THR A 120 4.09 9.98 8.76
C THR A 120 5.54 9.61 8.46
N VAL A 121 5.77 8.89 7.37
CA VAL A 121 7.11 8.58 6.84
C VAL A 121 7.31 9.12 5.44
N VAL A 122 8.50 9.67 5.18
CA VAL A 122 8.91 10.14 3.84
C VAL A 122 10.38 9.91 3.55
N GLY A 123 10.73 9.92 2.27
CA GLY A 123 12.11 9.87 1.78
C GLY A 123 12.51 8.49 1.26
N ALA A 124 13.75 8.38 0.77
CA ALA A 124 14.33 7.15 0.24
C ALA A 124 15.77 6.97 0.77
N PRO A 125 15.99 6.16 1.83
CA PRO A 125 14.99 5.40 2.59
C PRO A 125 14.09 6.30 3.44
N ALA A 126 12.87 5.85 3.69
CA ALA A 126 11.88 6.62 4.42
C ALA A 126 12.24 6.73 5.91
N LYS A 127 11.99 7.91 6.48
CA LYS A 127 12.14 8.18 7.92
C LYS A 127 10.86 8.80 8.47
N ILE A 128 10.63 8.58 9.75
CA ILE A 128 9.54 9.23 10.47
C ILE A 128 9.82 10.73 10.54
N VAL A 129 8.84 11.55 10.14
CA VAL A 129 8.94 13.02 10.13
C VAL A 129 7.87 13.71 10.97
N GLY A 130 6.89 12.97 11.45
CA GLY A 130 5.82 13.53 12.28
C GLY A 130 4.63 12.59 12.41
N LYS A 131 3.50 13.15 12.80
CA LYS A 131 2.21 12.45 12.86
C LYS A 131 1.25 13.03 11.82
N PRO A 132 0.31 12.23 11.28
CA PRO A 132 -0.76 12.75 10.42
C PRO A 132 -1.69 13.71 11.19
N ASN A 133 -2.38 14.58 10.46
CA ASN A 133 -3.30 15.58 11.02
C ASN A 133 -4.63 14.99 11.51
N CYS A 134 -4.89 13.72 11.22
CA CYS A 134 -6.09 13.00 11.63
C CYS A 134 -5.77 11.53 11.90
N THR A 135 -6.68 10.83 12.58
CA THR A 135 -6.54 9.41 12.93
C THR A 135 -6.68 8.48 11.72
N MET A 136 -7.42 8.89 10.69
CA MET A 136 -7.70 8.13 9.46
C MET A 136 -7.29 8.95 8.22
N PRO A 137 -5.99 9.11 7.95
CA PRO A 137 -5.51 9.94 6.84
C PRO A 137 -6.01 9.48 5.47
N CYS A 138 -6.38 8.21 5.31
CA CYS A 138 -7.00 7.67 4.09
C CYS A 138 -8.28 8.39 3.66
N GLU A 139 -9.07 8.92 4.60
CA GLU A 139 -10.35 9.58 4.30
C GLU A 139 -10.14 11.01 3.80
N SER A 140 -9.24 11.75 4.45
CA SER A 140 -8.96 13.15 4.13
C SER A 140 -8.18 13.33 2.83
N MET A 141 -7.46 12.28 2.39
CA MET A 141 -6.54 12.30 1.23
C MET A 141 -5.45 13.39 1.29
N GLN A 142 -5.22 14.01 2.46
CA GLN A 142 -4.21 15.05 2.63
C GLN A 142 -2.82 14.49 2.34
N GLN A 143 -2.13 15.06 1.35
CA GLN A 143 -0.78 14.66 0.94
C GLN A 143 0.32 15.43 1.67
N TYR A 144 -0.05 16.43 2.49
CA TYR A 144 0.89 17.18 3.30
C TYR A 144 1.49 16.27 4.37
N VAL A 145 2.81 16.34 4.51
CA VAL A 145 3.62 15.39 5.28
C VAL A 145 3.72 15.81 6.75
N VAL A 146 3.66 17.11 7.00
CA VAL A 146 3.67 17.73 8.33
C VAL A 146 2.47 18.67 8.37
N ALA A 147 1.81 18.77 9.52
CA ALA A 147 0.93 19.91 9.78
C ALA A 147 1.70 21.18 9.45
N ASP A 148 1.14 22.11 8.67
CA ASP A 148 1.70 23.46 8.65
C ASP A 148 1.72 23.94 10.10
N ALA A 149 2.90 24.04 10.70
CA ALA A 149 3.06 24.82 11.90
C ALA A 149 2.80 26.26 11.47
N ASP A 150 1.59 26.75 11.75
CA ASP A 150 1.12 28.13 11.57
C ASP A 150 1.89 28.92 10.50
N LYS A 151 1.48 28.80 9.23
CA LYS A 151 1.78 29.85 8.26
C LYS A 151 0.88 31.04 8.58
N SER A 152 1.30 31.85 9.54
CA SER A 152 0.94 33.26 9.61
C SER A 152 1.75 34.00 8.55
N ASP A 153 1.17 34.21 7.38
CA ASP A 153 1.57 35.27 6.45
C ASP A 153 0.46 36.35 6.43
#